data_AF-A0A1M7SSG1-F1
#
_entry.id   AF-A0A1M7SSG1-F1
#
_cell.length_a   1.000
_cell.length_b   1.000
_cell.length_c   1.000
_cell.angle_alpha   90.00
_cell.angle_beta   90.00
_cell.angle_gamma   90.00
#
_symmetry.space_group_name_H-M   'P 1'
#
loop_
_entity.id
_entity.type
_entity.pdbx_description
1 polymer ?
#
loop_
_entity_poly.entity_id
_entity_poly.type
_entity_poly.pdbx_seq_one_letter_code
_entity_poly.pdbx_strand_id
1 'polypeptide(L)'
;MKPFGESDFGVLDTPSALPQRAALIERLKVAGITVDECGLTHLAYAPEIAGAMLRRQQAEAVIAARTKLVEGAVSMVEMALNQLSEKKVVELDDERRAAMVSNLMVVLCGEQDAQPVVNAGSLY
;
A
#
# COMPACT_ATOMS: atom_id res chain seq x y z
N MET A 1 30.29 12.23 30.11
CA MET A 1 30.57 12.15 28.67
C MET A 1 29.47 11.28 28.04
N LYS A 2 28.42 11.91 27.50
CA LYS A 2 27.42 11.28 26.61
C LYS A 2 27.96 11.44 25.17
N PRO A 3 27.55 10.63 24.18
CA PRO A 3 26.33 11.01 23.47
C PRO A 3 25.56 9.86 22.73
N PHE A 4 24.38 10.23 22.18
CA PHE A 4 23.51 9.55 21.19
C PHE A 4 22.90 8.18 21.58
N GLY A 5 21.59 7.96 21.63
CA GLY A 5 20.46 8.67 21.02
C GLY A 5 19.73 7.75 20.06
N GLU A 6 18.94 6.81 20.59
CA GLU A 6 17.90 6.08 19.84
C GLU A 6 16.83 5.57 20.82
N SER A 7 16.11 6.53 21.41
CA SER A 7 14.73 6.33 21.83
C SER A 7 13.87 6.86 20.69
N ASP A 8 13.16 5.95 20.02
CA ASP A 8 12.02 6.15 19.11
C ASP A 8 12.15 5.38 17.80
N PHE A 9 12.15 4.05 17.87
CA PHE A 9 11.55 3.25 16.81
C PHE A 9 10.54 2.27 17.42
N GLY A 10 9.28 2.69 17.36
CA GLY A 10 8.08 1.86 17.28
C GLY A 10 8.04 0.58 18.11
N VAL A 11 7.45 0.73 19.29
CA VAL A 11 6.59 -0.26 19.97
C VAL A 11 5.74 -1.04 18.95
N LEU A 12 6.20 -2.20 18.46
CA LEU A 12 5.33 -3.20 17.80
C LEU A 12 5.86 -4.65 17.77
N ASP A 13 7.00 -5.00 18.36
CA ASP A 13 7.47 -6.40 18.32
C ASP A 13 8.09 -6.85 19.65
N THR A 14 7.31 -6.86 20.72
CA THR A 14 7.62 -7.81 21.81
C THR A 14 7.21 -9.19 21.33
N PRO A 15 8.13 -10.17 21.16
CA PRO A 15 7.83 -11.52 20.68
C PRO A 15 7.16 -12.35 21.78
N SER A 16 6.18 -11.78 22.47
CA SER A 16 5.46 -12.43 23.55
C SER A 16 4.48 -13.44 22.97
N ALA A 17 4.86 -14.71 23.14
CA ALA A 17 4.09 -15.94 22.88
C ALA A 17 4.24 -16.58 21.49
N LEU A 18 5.48 -16.87 21.07
CA LEU A 18 5.67 -18.01 20.16
C LEU A 18 5.32 -19.31 20.92
N PRO A 19 4.31 -20.10 20.49
CA PRO A 19 3.91 -21.34 21.16
C PRO A 19 5.07 -22.35 21.25
N GLN A 20 6.01 -22.25 20.32
CA GLN A 20 7.19 -23.10 20.22
C GLN A 20 8.14 -22.92 21.42
N ARG A 21 8.30 -21.70 21.94
CA ARG A 21 9.15 -21.44 23.12
C ARG A 21 8.56 -22.09 24.38
N ALA A 22 7.25 -21.96 24.57
CA ALA A 22 6.55 -22.59 25.69
C ALA A 22 6.67 -24.12 25.64
N ALA A 23 6.46 -24.72 24.47
CA ALA A 23 6.60 -26.17 24.27
C ALA A 23 8.04 -26.67 24.50
N LEU A 24 9.06 -25.88 24.15
CA LEU A 24 10.46 -26.22 24.42
C LEU A 24 10.77 -26.16 25.92
N ILE A 25 10.34 -25.08 26.59
CA ILE A 25 10.55 -24.89 28.03
C ILE A 25 9.89 -26.02 28.82
N GLU A 26 8.68 -26.43 28.46
CA GLU A 26 7.96 -27.51 29.13
C GLU A 26 8.73 -28.85 29.07
N ARG A 27 9.30 -29.18 27.90
CA ARG A 27 10.09 -30.41 27.71
C ARG A 27 11.47 -30.35 28.36
N LEU A 28 12.10 -29.18 28.38
CA LEU A 28 13.44 -28.96 28.94
C LEU A 28 13.42 -28.72 30.46
N LYS A 29 12.24 -28.51 31.05
CA LYS A 29 12.05 -28.32 32.51
C LYS A 29 12.57 -29.49 33.33
N VAL A 30 12.47 -30.72 32.81
CA VAL A 30 12.98 -31.94 33.46
C VAL A 30 14.51 -31.92 33.59
N ALA A 31 15.20 -31.19 32.72
CA ALA A 31 16.66 -31.06 32.72
C ALA A 31 17.17 -29.77 33.43
N GLY A 32 16.26 -28.92 33.94
CA GLY A 32 16.64 -27.66 34.62
C GLY A 32 17.24 -26.59 33.72
N ILE A 33 17.01 -26.66 32.40
CA ILE A 33 17.60 -25.76 31.41
C ILE A 33 16.64 -24.59 31.09
N THR A 34 17.14 -23.36 31.12
CA THR A 34 16.41 -22.14 30.73
C THR A 34 16.68 -21.76 29.27
N VAL A 35 15.63 -21.39 28.53
CA VAL A 35 15.72 -21.00 27.11
C VAL A 35 15.53 -19.49 26.96
N ASP A 36 16.62 -18.79 26.63
CA ASP A 36 16.62 -17.34 26.42
C ASP A 36 16.10 -16.97 25.03
N GLU A 37 16.50 -17.69 23.98
CA GLU A 37 16.06 -17.46 22.59
C GLU A 37 15.73 -18.79 21.88
N CYS A 38 14.69 -18.78 21.04
CA CYS A 38 14.32 -19.90 20.19
C CYS A 38 14.04 -19.37 18.78
N GLY A 39 14.78 -19.87 17.80
CA GLY A 39 14.64 -19.51 16.39
C GLY A 39 14.53 -20.75 15.51
N LEU A 40 13.83 -20.63 14.38
CA LEU A 40 13.80 -21.66 13.35
C LEU A 40 15.06 -21.52 12.47
N THR A 41 15.94 -22.51 12.51
CA THR A 41 17.20 -22.52 11.73
C THR A 41 17.02 -22.98 10.29
N HIS A 42 15.97 -23.74 10.00
CA HIS A 42 15.71 -24.25 8.65
C HIS A 42 14.21 -24.31 8.38
N LEU A 43 13.73 -23.40 7.52
CA LEU A 43 12.37 -23.42 7.00
C LEU A 43 12.43 -24.16 5.66
N ALA A 44 12.07 -25.44 5.67
CA ALA A 44 12.03 -26.26 4.46
C ALA A 44 10.84 -25.86 3.58
N TYR A 45 10.88 -24.66 3.01
CA TYR A 45 10.01 -24.32 1.88
C TYR A 45 10.56 -25.03 0.64
N ALA A 46 9.68 -25.69 -0.11
CA ALA A 46 10.04 -26.16 -1.44
C ALA A 46 10.42 -24.93 -2.30
N PRO A 47 11.52 -24.97 -3.08
CA PRO A 47 12.01 -23.85 -3.91
C PRO A 47 10.92 -23.23 -4.80
N GLU A 48 9.95 -24.03 -5.22
CA GLU A 48 8.81 -23.66 -6.05
C GLU A 48 7.84 -22.71 -5.34
N ILE A 49 7.72 -22.81 -4.01
CA ILE A 49 6.79 -22.01 -3.20
C ILE A 49 7.38 -20.64 -2.89
N ALA A 50 8.69 -20.53 -2.72
CA ALA A 50 9.37 -19.25 -2.49
C ALA A 50 9.15 -18.29 -3.68
N GLY A 51 9.28 -18.78 -4.92
CA GLY A 51 9.03 -17.98 -6.12
C GLY A 51 7.57 -17.60 -6.33
N ALA A 52 6.62 -18.43 -5.89
CA ALA A 52 5.19 -18.10 -5.94
C ALA A 52 4.79 -17.08 -4.87
N MET A 53 5.34 -17.20 -3.66
CA MET A 53 5.13 -16.24 -2.57
C MET A 53 5.72 -14.87 -2.89
N LEU A 54 6.95 -14.82 -3.40
CA LEU A 54 7.58 -13.55 -3.80
C LEU A 54 6.77 -12.84 -4.89
N ARG A 55 6.30 -13.57 -5.91
CA ARG A 55 5.45 -13.00 -6.96
C ARG A 55 4.13 -12.48 -6.41
N ARG A 56 3.52 -13.18 -5.46
CA ARG A 56 2.29 -12.73 -4.80
C ARG A 56 2.53 -11.46 -3.97
N GLN A 57 3.60 -11.41 -3.19
CA GLN A 57 3.97 -10.23 -2.40
C GLN A 57 4.28 -9.02 -3.30
N GLN A 58 4.98 -9.23 -4.41
CA GLN A 58 5.23 -8.18 -5.40
C GLN A 58 3.93 -7.70 -6.05
N ALA A 59 3.02 -8.62 -6.42
CA ALA A 59 1.72 -8.23 -6.94
C ALA A 59 0.91 -7.42 -5.92
N GLU A 60 0.89 -7.84 -4.65
CA GLU A 60 0.23 -7.11 -3.56
C GLU A 60 0.86 -5.73 -3.35
N ALA A 61 2.19 -5.61 -3.39
CA ALA A 61 2.90 -4.33 -3.28
C ALA A 61 2.61 -3.40 -4.46
N VAL A 62 2.57 -3.94 -5.68
CA VAL A 62 2.22 -3.18 -6.90
C VAL A 62 0.78 -2.68 -6.82
N ILE A 63 -0.16 -3.51 -6.38
CA ILE A 63 -1.56 -3.12 -6.20
C ILE A 63 -1.66 -2.03 -5.13
N ALA A 64 -1.01 -2.19 -3.97
CA ALA A 64 -1.02 -1.20 -2.91
C ALA A 64 -0.46 0.17 -3.36
N ALA A 65 0.60 0.16 -4.17
CA ALA A 65 1.14 1.38 -4.77
C ALA A 65 0.13 2.01 -5.75
N ARG A 66 -0.49 1.20 -6.62
CA ARG A 66 -1.49 1.67 -7.59
C ARG A 66 -2.74 2.25 -6.92
N THR A 67 -3.21 1.64 -5.84
CA THR A 67 -4.33 2.17 -5.05
C THR A 67 -4.03 3.57 -4.52
N LYS A 68 -2.84 3.77 -3.94
CA LYS A 68 -2.43 5.10 -3.44
C LYS A 68 -2.35 6.15 -4.54
N LEU A 69 -1.89 5.78 -5.74
CA LEU A 69 -1.87 6.70 -6.89
C LEU A 69 -3.28 7.13 -7.29
N VAL A 70 -4.20 6.17 -7.39
CA VAL A 70 -5.60 6.43 -7.77
C VAL A 70 -6.32 7.29 -6.72
N GLU A 71 -6.10 7.02 -5.43
CA GLU A 71 -6.65 7.85 -4.34
C GLU A 71 -6.20 9.31 -4.44
N GLY A 72 -4.91 9.55 -4.70
CA GLY A 72 -4.38 10.89 -4.93
C GLY A 72 -5.01 11.56 -6.16
N ALA A 73 -5.16 10.82 -7.26
CA ALA A 73 -5.76 11.33 -8.49
C ALA A 73 -7.23 11.74 -8.29
N VAL A 74 -8.04 10.92 -7.62
CA VAL A 74 -9.46 11.23 -7.34
C VAL A 74 -9.57 12.50 -6.49
N SER A 75 -8.72 12.63 -5.45
CA SER A 75 -8.70 13.83 -4.61
C SER A 75 -8.35 15.09 -5.41
N MET A 76 -7.37 15.01 -6.33
CA MET A 76 -7.00 16.13 -7.20
C MET A 76 -8.14 16.55 -8.14
N VAL A 77 -8.87 15.58 -8.71
CA VAL A 77 -10.02 15.87 -9.59
C VAL A 77 -11.18 16.50 -8.82
N GLU A 78 -11.49 15.98 -7.63
CA GLU A 78 -12.53 16.54 -6.77
C GLU A 78 -12.24 18.01 -6.40
N MET A 79 -11.01 18.31 -5.98
CA MET A 79 -10.58 19.68 -5.68
C MET A 79 -10.69 20.60 -6.90
N ALA A 80 -10.32 20.13 -8.09
CA ALA A 80 -10.41 20.92 -9.32
C ALA A 80 -11.86 21.24 -9.70
N LEU A 81 -12.76 20.25 -9.64
CA LEU A 81 -14.18 20.44 -9.94
C LEU A 81 -14.87 21.39 -8.96
N ASN A 82 -14.54 21.28 -7.66
CA ASN A 82 -15.09 22.18 -6.64
C ASN A 82 -14.66 23.62 -6.89
N GLN A 83 -13.39 23.87 -7.19
CA GLN A 83 -12.89 25.22 -7.52
C GLN A 83 -13.50 25.79 -8.81
N LEU A 84 -13.73 24.96 -9.83
CA LEU A 84 -14.40 25.37 -11.07
C LEU A 84 -15.86 25.76 -10.83
N SER A 85 -16.56 25.02 -9.98
CA SER A 85 -17.94 25.28 -9.56
C SER A 85 -18.06 26.58 -8.75
N GLU A 86 -17.17 26.78 -7.77
CA GLU A 86 -17.12 28.01 -6.95
C GLU A 86 -16.90 29.27 -7.78
N LYS A 87 -16.02 29.19 -8.78
CA LYS A 87 -15.72 30.32 -9.67
C LYS A 87 -16.78 30.55 -10.75
N LYS A 88 -17.82 29.70 -10.83
CA LYS A 88 -18.88 29.71 -11.87
C LYS A 88 -18.33 29.85 -13.30
N VAL A 89 -17.15 29.29 -13.56
CA VAL A 89 -16.48 29.42 -14.87
C VAL A 89 -17.15 28.53 -15.92
N VAL A 90 -17.82 27.45 -15.49
CA VAL A 90 -18.44 26.46 -16.37
C VAL A 90 -19.73 25.91 -15.74
N GLU A 91 -20.84 25.95 -16.47
CA GLU A 91 -22.06 25.18 -16.14
C GLU A 91 -21.82 23.72 -16.56
N LEU A 92 -21.59 22.85 -15.58
CA LEU A 92 -21.37 21.42 -15.79
C LEU A 92 -22.69 20.69 -15.55
N ASP A 93 -23.27 20.15 -16.61
CA ASP A 93 -24.29 19.11 -16.48
C ASP A 93 -23.65 17.80 -15.97
N ASP A 94 -24.47 16.87 -15.45
CA ASP A 94 -23.96 15.62 -14.89
C ASP A 94 -23.22 14.76 -15.94
N GLU A 95 -23.59 14.88 -17.21
CA GLU A 95 -23.00 14.12 -18.32
C GLU A 95 -21.58 14.63 -18.67
N ARG A 96 -21.38 15.96 -18.80
CA ARG A 96 -20.06 16.58 -19.02
C ARG A 96 -19.15 16.41 -17.82
N ARG A 97 -19.71 16.43 -16.60
CA ARG A 97 -18.92 16.18 -15.38
C ARG A 97 -18.35 14.76 -15.39
N ALA A 98 -19.15 13.75 -15.71
CA ALA A 98 -18.69 12.37 -15.82
C ALA A 98 -17.62 12.20 -16.92
N ALA A 99 -17.82 12.83 -18.08
CA ALA A 99 -16.85 12.82 -19.17
C ALA A 99 -15.51 13.48 -18.78
N MET A 100 -15.54 14.63 -18.10
CA MET A 100 -14.34 15.30 -17.62
C MET A 100 -13.58 14.48 -16.56
N VAL A 101 -14.29 13.89 -15.59
CA VAL A 101 -13.67 13.03 -14.57
C VAL A 101 -12.99 11.84 -15.23
N SER A 102 -13.67 11.17 -16.17
CA SER A 102 -13.11 10.03 -16.91
C SER A 102 -11.83 10.42 -17.65
N ASN A 103 -11.87 11.53 -18.39
CA ASN A 103 -10.71 12.02 -19.15
C ASN A 103 -9.56 12.42 -18.22
N LEU A 104 -9.83 13.09 -17.10
CA LEU A 104 -8.83 13.46 -16.12
C LEU A 104 -8.22 12.24 -15.43
N MET A 105 -9.02 11.23 -15.08
CA MET A 105 -8.52 10.00 -14.47
C MET A 105 -7.60 9.23 -15.41
N VAL A 106 -7.92 9.18 -16.71
CA VAL A 106 -7.06 8.55 -17.72
C VAL A 106 -5.72 9.29 -17.87
N VAL A 107 -5.73 10.63 -17.81
CA VAL A 107 -4.51 11.45 -17.89
C VAL A 107 -3.66 11.36 -16.61
N LEU A 108 -4.30 11.36 -15.44
CA LEU A 108 -3.59 11.33 -14.15
C LEU A 108 -3.09 9.93 -13.76
N CYS A 109 -3.80 8.87 -14.17
CA CYS A 109 -3.46 7.48 -13.86
C CYS A 109 -2.78 6.74 -15.03
N GLY A 110 -2.68 7.35 -16.21
CA GLY A 110 -2.02 6.77 -17.37
C GLY A 110 -0.50 6.87 -17.26
N GLU A 111 0.20 5.72 -17.21
CA GLU A 111 1.67 5.64 -17.27
C GLU A 111 2.26 5.92 -18.67
N GLN A 112 1.44 5.83 -19.72
CA GLN A 112 1.78 6.22 -21.09
C GLN A 112 1.10 7.53 -21.41
N ASP A 113 1.78 8.43 -22.15
CA ASP A 113 1.29 9.69 -22.69
C ASP A 113 -0.14 9.55 -23.26
N ALA A 114 -1.13 9.64 -22.38
CA ALA A 114 -2.52 9.51 -22.74
C ALA A 114 -2.83 10.79 -23.50
N GLN A 115 -2.88 10.73 -24.83
CA GLN A 115 -3.35 11.85 -25.63
C GLN A 115 -4.78 12.12 -25.19
N PRO A 116 -5.04 13.22 -24.46
CA PRO A 116 -6.39 13.52 -24.07
C PRO A 116 -7.14 13.82 -25.35
N VAL A 117 -8.12 12.98 -25.68
CA VAL A 117 -9.10 13.34 -26.70
C VAL A 117 -10.01 14.36 -26.03
N VAL A 118 -9.49 15.58 -25.86
CA VAL A 118 -10.25 16.75 -25.43
C VAL A 118 -11.26 17.04 -26.52
N ASN A 119 -12.41 16.38 -26.46
CA ASN A 119 -13.57 16.76 -27.25
C ASN A 119 -14.24 17.95 -26.55
N ALA A 120 -13.50 19.05 -26.43
CA ALA A 120 -13.98 20.34 -25.94
C ALA A 120 -14.61 21.10 -27.11
N GLY A 121 -15.77 20.63 -27.57
CA GLY A 121 -16.68 21.38 -28.44
C GLY A 121 -16.40 21.29 -29.94
N SER A 122 -17.21 20.48 -30.63
CA SER A 122 -18.00 20.89 -31.78
C SER A 122 -18.73 19.67 -32.32
N LEU A 123 -20.02 19.55 -32.01
CA LEU A 123 -21.02 18.88 -32.87
C LEU A 123 -22.41 19.25 -32.34
N TYR A 124 -22.96 20.28 -33.00
CA TYR A 124 -24.37 20.71 -33.10
C TYR A 124 -25.24 20.80 -31.84
#